data_AF-A0A7C7UW36-F1
#
_entry.id   AF-A0A7C7UW36-F1
#
_cell.length_a   1.000
_cell.length_b   1.000
_cell.length_c   1.000
_cell.angle_alpha   90.00
_cell.angle_beta   90.00
_cell.angle_gamma   90.00
#
_symmetry.space_group_name_H-M   'P 1'
#
loop_
_entity.id
_entity.type
_entity.pdbx_description
1 polymer ?
#
loop_
_entity_poly.entity_id
_entity_poly.type
_entity_poly.pdbx_seq_one_letter_code
_entity_poly.pdbx_strand_id
1 'polypeptide(L)'
;LESRDVIVNSPLFTPMFILFFIGVITKSAQFPFHFWLPHAMAAPTPVSAYLHSATMVKAGIFLLARFYPVYSGTDEWMFLVTSAGLMTVLIGAFIAFFKQDLKGLMAYSTVSHLGLITFLFGLSTPLAVLAALFHIINHAAFKAASFMIVGIIDHQTGTREINKLCCLNMLCNPHRDCHEG
;
A
#
# COMPACT_ATOMS: atom_id res chain seq x y z
N LEU A 1 25.08 -14.09 -6.78
CA LEU A 1 25.38 -13.89 -5.34
C LEU A 1 26.88 -13.71 -5.10
N GLU A 2 27.76 -14.24 -5.96
CA GLU A 2 29.22 -14.08 -5.88
C GLU A 2 29.72 -12.62 -5.85
N SER A 3 28.97 -11.66 -6.40
CA SER A 3 29.34 -10.24 -6.37
C SER A 3 28.76 -9.46 -5.18
N ARG A 4 28.03 -10.09 -4.26
CA ARG A 4 27.39 -9.39 -3.13
C ARG A 4 28.42 -8.71 -2.26
N ASP A 5 29.48 -9.43 -1.89
CA ASP A 5 30.53 -8.91 -1.01
C ASP A 5 31.28 -7.76 -1.69
N VAL A 6 31.45 -7.81 -3.01
CA VAL A 6 32.04 -6.71 -3.79
C VAL A 6 31.15 -5.46 -3.76
N ILE A 7 29.83 -5.63 -3.83
CA ILE A 7 28.86 -4.52 -3.81
C ILE A 7 28.79 -3.89 -2.41
N VAL A 8 28.68 -4.71 -1.36
CA VAL A 8 28.53 -4.24 0.03
C VAL A 8 29.80 -3.55 0.52
N ASN A 9 30.98 -4.06 0.16
CA ASN A 9 32.26 -3.45 0.55
C ASN A 9 32.69 -2.28 -0.36
N SER A 10 31.88 -1.91 -1.35
CA SER A 10 32.21 -0.79 -2.24
C SER A 10 32.06 0.55 -1.50
N PRO A 11 32.97 1.52 -1.70
CA PRO A 11 32.79 2.87 -1.17
C PRO A 11 31.56 3.60 -1.74
N LEU A 12 31.00 3.09 -2.86
CA LEU A 12 29.79 3.63 -3.49
C LEU A 12 28.50 2.94 -3.04
N PHE A 13 28.57 2.05 -2.04
CA PHE A 13 27.42 1.30 -1.56
C PHE A 13 26.29 2.21 -1.06
N THR A 14 26.57 3.10 -0.11
CA THR A 14 25.58 3.99 0.49
C THR A 14 24.86 4.89 -0.53
N PRO A 15 25.54 5.61 -1.44
CA PRO A 15 24.84 6.43 -2.44
C PRO A 15 24.03 5.58 -3.43
N MET A 16 24.53 4.40 -3.83
CA MET A 16 23.77 3.48 -4.67
C MET A 16 22.50 3.00 -3.97
N PHE A 17 22.62 2.65 -2.68
CA PHE A 17 21.51 2.22 -1.86
C PHE A 17 20.46 3.33 -1.70
N ILE A 18 20.88 4.57 -1.45
CA ILE A 18 19.96 5.71 -1.32
C ILE A 18 19.18 5.95 -2.62
N LEU A 19 19.85 5.95 -3.78
CA LEU A 19 19.18 6.13 -5.07
C LEU A 19 18.17 5.01 -5.35
N PHE A 20 18.57 3.77 -5.09
CA PHE A 20 17.70 2.61 -5.14
C PHE A 20 16.48 2.79 -4.22
N PHE A 21 16.72 3.18 -2.97
CA PHE A 21 15.69 3.32 -1.94
C PHE A 21 14.71 4.44 -2.28
N ILE A 22 15.17 5.57 -2.81
CA ILE A 22 14.32 6.67 -3.32
C ILE A 22 13.37 6.14 -4.42
N GLY A 23 13.89 5.31 -5.34
CA GLY A 23 13.09 4.68 -6.37
C GLY A 23 11.98 3.78 -5.80
N VAL A 24 12.32 2.98 -4.78
CA VAL A 24 11.37 2.13 -4.05
C VAL A 24 10.26 2.96 -3.42
N ILE A 25 10.61 3.90 -2.52
CA ILE A 25 9.63 4.66 -1.73
C ILE A 25 8.70 5.50 -2.60
N THR A 26 9.21 6.03 -3.72
CA THR A 26 8.41 6.83 -4.65
C THR A 26 7.36 5.97 -5.35
N LYS A 27 7.76 4.79 -5.87
CA LYS A 27 6.85 3.92 -6.62
C LYS A 27 5.86 3.16 -5.74
N SER A 28 6.23 2.79 -4.52
CA SER A 28 5.33 2.09 -3.58
C SER A 28 4.58 3.03 -2.63
N ALA A 29 4.58 4.34 -2.91
CA ALA A 29 3.85 5.36 -2.15
C ALA A 29 4.16 5.32 -0.64
N GLN A 30 5.43 5.12 -0.28
CA GLN A 30 5.87 5.16 1.11
C GLN A 30 6.05 6.60 1.58
N PHE A 31 6.14 6.81 2.89
CA PHE A 31 6.52 8.09 3.46
C PHE A 31 7.91 8.52 2.94
N PRO A 32 8.09 9.77 2.48
CA PRO A 32 7.13 10.89 2.46
C PRO A 32 6.27 10.99 1.18
N PHE A 33 6.50 10.17 0.17
CA PHE A 33 5.86 10.20 -1.15
C PHE A 33 4.51 9.48 -1.25
N HIS A 34 3.74 9.39 -0.17
CA HIS A 34 2.45 8.69 -0.17
C HIS A 34 1.30 9.51 -0.80
N PHE A 35 1.48 10.82 -0.95
CA PHE A 35 0.44 11.78 -1.34
C PHE A 35 -0.08 11.62 -2.78
N TRP A 36 0.72 11.08 -3.71
CA TRP A 36 0.29 10.94 -5.10
C TRP A 36 -0.77 9.85 -5.29
N LEU A 37 -0.74 8.81 -4.43
CA LEU A 37 -1.62 7.65 -4.59
C LEU A 37 -3.10 7.99 -4.36
N PRO A 38 -3.49 8.74 -3.32
CA PRO A 38 -4.85 9.23 -3.15
C PRO A 38 -5.33 10.12 -4.31
N HIS A 39 -4.47 10.98 -4.84
CA HIS A 39 -4.82 11.86 -5.96
C HIS A 39 -5.05 11.09 -7.27
N ALA A 40 -4.36 9.95 -7.46
CA ALA A 40 -4.55 9.10 -8.63
C ALA A 40 -5.94 8.43 -8.70
N MET A 41 -6.72 8.42 -7.62
CA MET A 41 -8.09 7.87 -7.57
C MET A 41 -9.14 8.71 -8.30
N ALA A 42 -8.73 9.79 -8.96
CA ALA A 42 -9.56 10.51 -9.93
C ALA A 42 -9.83 9.66 -11.19
N ALA A 43 -9.03 8.64 -11.47
CA ALA A 43 -9.19 7.76 -12.62
C ALA A 43 -10.48 6.91 -12.54
N PRO A 44 -11.00 6.43 -13.70
CA PRO A 44 -12.11 5.48 -13.73
C PRO A 44 -11.84 4.26 -12.85
N THR A 45 -12.89 3.75 -12.21
CA THR A 45 -12.77 2.72 -11.17
C THR A 45 -12.12 1.41 -11.66
N PRO A 46 -12.37 0.91 -12.89
CA PRO A 46 -11.66 -0.26 -13.42
C PRO A 46 -10.15 -0.03 -13.60
N VAL A 47 -9.76 1.18 -14.03
CA VAL A 47 -8.34 1.56 -14.19
C VAL A 47 -7.66 1.64 -12.83
N SER A 48 -8.33 2.26 -11.85
CA SER A 48 -7.88 2.34 -10.47
C SER A 48 -7.72 0.94 -9.84
N ALA A 49 -8.66 0.04 -10.11
CA ALA A 49 -8.61 -1.35 -9.64
C ALA A 49 -7.32 -2.04 -10.15
N TYR A 50 -7.03 -1.96 -11.45
CA TYR A 50 -5.84 -2.61 -12.00
C TYR A 50 -4.52 -1.98 -11.50
N LEU A 51 -4.39 -0.66 -11.62
CA LEU A 51 -3.14 0.06 -11.33
C LEU A 51 -2.77 0.01 -9.84
N HIS A 52 -3.75 0.20 -8.96
CA HIS A 52 -3.48 0.28 -7.51
C HIS A 52 -3.54 -1.09 -6.82
N SER A 53 -4.16 -2.10 -7.46
CA SER A 53 -4.22 -3.45 -6.89
C SER A 53 -3.11 -4.37 -7.37
N ALA A 54 -2.66 -4.30 -8.64
CA ALA A 54 -1.74 -5.31 -9.16
C ALA A 54 -0.40 -4.76 -9.68
N THR A 55 -0.37 -3.58 -10.30
CA THR A 55 0.78 -3.22 -11.15
C THR A 55 1.59 -2.03 -10.63
N MET A 56 1.02 -0.82 -10.66
CA MET A 56 1.78 0.44 -10.48
C MET A 56 2.47 0.52 -9.12
N VAL A 57 1.74 0.25 -8.04
CA VAL A 57 2.28 0.35 -6.67
C VAL A 57 3.11 -0.87 -6.26
N LYS A 58 2.98 -1.99 -6.98
CA LYS A 58 3.74 -3.22 -6.72
C LYS A 58 5.10 -3.20 -7.38
N ALA A 59 5.33 -2.33 -8.37
CA ALA A 59 6.65 -2.18 -8.99
C ALA A 59 7.75 -1.83 -7.98
N GLY A 60 7.46 -0.91 -7.04
CA GLY A 60 8.41 -0.57 -5.96
C GLY A 60 8.69 -1.75 -5.02
N ILE A 61 7.63 -2.49 -4.65
CA ILE A 61 7.75 -3.68 -3.80
C ILE A 61 8.46 -4.84 -4.52
N PHE A 62 8.23 -5.02 -5.81
CA PHE A 62 8.93 -6.00 -6.63
C PHE A 62 10.43 -5.68 -6.67
N LEU A 63 10.78 -4.41 -6.87
CA LEU A 63 12.17 -3.96 -6.88
C LEU A 63 12.82 -4.19 -5.51
N LEU A 64 12.10 -3.93 -4.41
CA LEU A 64 12.51 -4.26 -3.05
C LEU A 64 12.78 -5.77 -2.90
N ALA A 65 11.82 -6.62 -3.27
CA ALA A 65 11.95 -8.07 -3.20
C ALA A 65 13.09 -8.62 -4.09
N ARG A 66 13.32 -8.01 -5.26
CA ARG A 66 14.35 -8.43 -6.20
C ARG A 66 15.76 -8.15 -5.69
N PHE A 67 15.95 -7.02 -5.00
CA PHE A 67 17.25 -6.62 -4.45
C PHE A 67 17.45 -7.06 -2.99
N TYR A 68 16.43 -7.66 -2.36
CA TYR A 68 16.53 -8.27 -1.04
C TYR A 68 17.76 -9.19 -0.89
N PRO A 69 18.08 -10.13 -1.81
CA PRO A 69 19.25 -11.01 -1.65
C PRO A 69 20.60 -10.28 -1.65
N VAL A 70 20.63 -9.04 -2.14
CA VAL A 70 21.85 -8.21 -2.23
C VAL A 70 22.01 -7.35 -0.98
N TYR A 71 20.95 -6.62 -0.61
CA TYR A 71 21.01 -5.59 0.45
C TYR A 71 20.49 -6.04 1.82
N SER A 72 19.78 -7.19 1.92
CA SER A 72 19.25 -7.64 3.22
C SER A 72 20.37 -7.82 4.25
N GLY A 73 20.06 -7.52 5.50
CA GLY A 73 21.00 -7.66 6.62
C GLY A 73 22.08 -6.58 6.72
N THR A 74 22.10 -5.54 5.87
CA THR A 74 22.90 -4.34 6.15
C THR A 74 22.15 -3.37 7.06
N ASP A 75 22.89 -2.52 7.78
CA ASP A 75 22.30 -1.55 8.70
C ASP A 75 21.42 -0.55 7.95
N GLU A 76 21.83 -0.08 6.77
CA GLU A 76 21.05 0.86 5.96
C GLU A 76 19.71 0.26 5.52
N TRP A 77 19.69 -1.03 5.16
CA TRP A 77 18.45 -1.74 4.84
C TRP A 77 17.53 -1.77 6.05
N MET A 78 18.03 -2.25 7.18
CA MET A 78 17.23 -2.37 8.39
C MET A 78 16.70 -1.02 8.84
N PHE A 79 17.54 0.02 8.93
CA PHE A 79 17.11 1.34 9.39
C PHE A 79 16.15 1.99 8.40
N LEU A 80 16.51 2.12 7.11
CA LEU A 80 15.73 2.91 6.16
C LEU A 80 14.44 2.19 5.74
N VAL A 81 14.51 0.90 5.39
CA VAL A 81 13.34 0.15 4.90
C VAL A 81 12.34 -0.09 6.03
N THR A 82 12.81 -0.50 7.21
CA THR A 82 11.92 -0.76 8.35
C THR A 82 11.26 0.52 8.85
N SER A 83 12.03 1.61 9.03
CA SER A 83 11.45 2.86 9.53
C SER A 83 10.46 3.48 8.53
N ALA A 84 10.78 3.49 7.24
CA ALA A 84 9.86 4.00 6.22
C ALA A 84 8.59 3.16 6.13
N GLY A 85 8.71 1.82 6.17
CA GLY A 85 7.55 0.93 6.19
C GLY A 85 6.68 1.13 7.42
N LEU A 86 7.30 1.25 8.61
CA LEU A 86 6.61 1.48 9.88
C LEU A 86 5.88 2.84 9.90
N MET A 87 6.54 3.91 9.47
CA MET A 87 5.89 5.21 9.37
C MET A 87 4.73 5.18 8.37
N THR A 88 4.91 4.51 7.23
CA THR A 88 3.89 4.44 6.18
C THR A 88 2.66 3.66 6.65
N VAL A 89 2.83 2.53 7.34
CA VAL A 89 1.69 1.74 7.84
C VAL A 89 0.87 2.54 8.85
N LEU A 90 1.54 3.24 9.78
CA LEU A 90 0.90 4.05 10.82
C LEU A 90 0.19 5.28 10.24
N ILE A 91 0.88 6.06 9.41
CA ILE A 91 0.30 7.27 8.78
C ILE A 91 -0.85 6.88 7.84
N GLY A 92 -0.66 5.85 7.03
CA GLY A 92 -1.69 5.36 6.11
C GLY A 92 -2.95 4.90 6.85
N ALA A 93 -2.79 4.12 7.94
CA ALA A 93 -3.90 3.67 8.76
C ALA A 93 -4.60 4.84 9.46
N PHE A 94 -3.84 5.76 10.06
CA PHE A 94 -4.38 6.92 10.75
C PHE A 94 -5.21 7.81 9.81
N ILE A 95 -4.69 8.15 8.63
CA ILE A 95 -5.41 8.99 7.67
C ILE A 95 -6.64 8.27 7.11
N ALA A 96 -6.59 6.95 6.94
CA ALA A 96 -7.71 6.16 6.43
C ALA A 96 -8.97 6.31 7.30
N PHE A 97 -8.83 6.34 8.63
CA PHE A 97 -9.99 6.49 9.55
C PHE A 97 -10.77 7.78 9.34
N PHE A 98 -10.14 8.84 8.83
CA PHE A 98 -10.79 10.12 8.61
C PHE A 98 -11.35 10.30 7.19
N LYS A 99 -11.22 9.29 6.31
CA LYS A 99 -11.75 9.37 4.94
C LYS A 99 -13.25 9.08 4.89
N GLN A 100 -13.98 10.04 4.34
CA GLN A 100 -15.44 10.01 4.18
C GLN A 100 -15.87 9.45 2.80
N ASP A 101 -14.92 9.25 1.89
CA ASP A 101 -15.14 8.73 0.55
C ASP A 101 -14.52 7.33 0.39
N LEU A 102 -15.23 6.42 -0.30
CA LEU A 102 -14.80 5.04 -0.44
C LEU A 102 -13.48 4.89 -1.20
N LYS A 103 -13.25 5.66 -2.26
CA LYS A 103 -12.02 5.56 -3.07
C LYS A 103 -10.80 6.07 -2.28
N GLY A 104 -10.95 7.15 -1.53
CA GLY A 104 -9.93 7.70 -0.64
C GLY A 104 -9.59 6.76 0.50
N LEU A 105 -10.60 6.17 1.15
CA LEU A 105 -10.40 5.11 2.15
C LEU A 105 -9.63 3.92 1.55
N MET A 106 -9.98 3.52 0.33
CA MET A 106 -9.29 2.45 -0.40
C MET A 106 -7.84 2.83 -0.77
N ALA A 107 -7.56 4.09 -1.10
CA ALA A 107 -6.18 4.52 -1.38
C ALA A 107 -5.30 4.42 -0.15
N TYR A 108 -5.75 4.96 0.99
CA TYR A 108 -4.95 4.98 2.22
C TYR A 108 -4.82 3.61 2.87
N SER A 109 -5.81 2.72 2.74
CA SER A 109 -5.63 1.30 3.12
C SER A 109 -4.55 0.61 2.27
N THR A 110 -4.45 0.93 0.98
CA THR A 110 -3.36 0.43 0.13
C THR A 110 -2.01 0.99 0.55
N VAL A 111 -1.89 2.29 0.85
CA VAL A 111 -0.65 2.86 1.42
C VAL A 111 -0.24 2.09 2.68
N SER A 112 -1.17 1.86 3.59
CA SER A 112 -0.91 1.16 4.86
C SER A 112 -0.43 -0.28 4.64
N HIS A 113 -1.10 -1.05 3.77
CA HIS A 113 -0.69 -2.42 3.45
C HIS A 113 0.67 -2.50 2.74
N LEU A 114 0.99 -1.55 1.86
CA LEU A 114 2.31 -1.48 1.24
C LEU A 114 3.39 -1.10 2.25
N GLY A 115 3.06 -0.24 3.21
CA GLY A 115 3.89 0.05 4.39
C GLY A 115 4.19 -1.20 5.21
N LEU A 116 3.17 -2.01 5.50
CA LEU A 116 3.34 -3.29 6.21
C LEU A 116 4.26 -4.25 5.46
N ILE A 117 4.08 -4.40 4.14
CA ILE A 117 4.95 -5.25 3.31
C ILE A 117 6.40 -4.76 3.37
N THR A 118 6.60 -3.45 3.20
CA THR A 118 7.93 -2.82 3.26
C THR A 118 8.58 -3.03 4.62
N PHE A 119 7.83 -2.84 5.71
CA PHE A 119 8.28 -3.08 7.08
C PHE A 119 8.74 -4.54 7.27
N LEU A 120 7.93 -5.52 6.83
CA LEU A 120 8.25 -6.94 6.94
C LEU A 120 9.53 -7.32 6.17
N PHE A 121 9.73 -6.75 4.98
CA PHE A 121 11.00 -6.93 4.27
C PHE A 121 12.20 -6.28 4.98
N GLY A 122 11.98 -5.14 5.65
CA GLY A 122 13.01 -4.46 6.45
C GLY A 122 13.58 -5.35 7.57
N LEU A 123 12.71 -6.12 8.24
CA LEU A 123 13.08 -7.04 9.32
C LEU A 123 14.08 -8.13 8.90
N SER A 124 14.19 -8.42 7.60
CA SER A 124 15.18 -9.36 7.04
C SER A 124 15.16 -10.78 7.64
N THR A 125 14.04 -11.20 8.24
CA THR A 125 13.85 -12.57 8.74
C THR A 125 13.14 -13.44 7.69
N PRO A 126 13.46 -14.74 7.57
CA PRO A 126 12.82 -15.62 6.59
C PRO A 126 11.29 -15.65 6.72
N LEU A 127 10.79 -15.66 7.95
CA LEU A 127 9.35 -15.69 8.22
C LEU A 127 8.67 -14.36 7.84
N ALA A 128 9.32 -13.22 8.10
CA ALA A 128 8.79 -11.91 7.70
C ALA A 128 8.75 -11.75 6.18
N VAL A 129 9.77 -12.23 5.46
CA VAL A 129 9.78 -12.23 3.99
C VAL A 129 8.67 -13.10 3.43
N LEU A 130 8.47 -14.31 3.98
CA LEU A 130 7.38 -15.18 3.57
C LEU A 130 6.00 -14.53 3.82
N ALA A 131 5.81 -13.92 4.99
CA ALA A 131 4.59 -13.18 5.32
C ALA A 131 4.38 -12.00 4.36
N ALA A 132 5.43 -11.26 4.02
CA ALA A 132 5.38 -10.14 3.08
C ALA A 132 4.93 -10.60 1.68
N LEU A 133 5.54 -11.68 1.17
CA LEU A 133 5.20 -12.26 -0.13
C LEU A 133 3.76 -12.77 -0.18
N PHE A 134 3.34 -13.51 0.85
CA PHE A 134 1.95 -13.96 0.97
C PHE A 134 0.98 -12.77 1.00
N HIS A 135 1.29 -11.74 1.78
CA HIS A 135 0.45 -10.55 1.90
C HIS A 135 0.36 -9.76 0.60
N ILE A 136 1.40 -9.72 -0.24
CA ILE A 136 1.34 -9.09 -1.57
C ILE A 136 0.23 -9.72 -2.42
N ILE A 137 0.19 -11.05 -2.47
CA ILE A 137 -0.80 -11.81 -3.27
C ILE A 137 -2.20 -11.59 -2.70
N ASN A 138 -2.35 -11.75 -1.38
CA ASN A 138 -3.61 -11.55 -0.69
C ASN A 138 -4.15 -10.12 -0.90
N HIS A 139 -3.30 -9.12 -0.73
CA HIS A 139 -3.66 -7.72 -0.93
C HIS A 139 -4.04 -7.43 -2.39
N ALA A 140 -3.34 -8.00 -3.37
CA ALA A 140 -3.69 -7.81 -4.78
C ALA A 140 -5.09 -8.35 -5.10
N ALA A 141 -5.41 -9.56 -4.64
CA ALA A 141 -6.71 -10.19 -4.85
C ALA A 141 -7.83 -9.41 -4.14
N PHE A 142 -7.68 -9.13 -2.85
CA PHE A 142 -8.67 -8.41 -2.06
C PHE A 142 -8.94 -7.01 -2.62
N LYS A 143 -7.90 -6.24 -2.94
CA LYS A 143 -8.07 -4.87 -3.45
C LYS A 143 -8.73 -4.81 -4.81
N ALA A 144 -8.42 -5.76 -5.71
CA ALA A 144 -9.07 -5.82 -7.01
C ALA A 144 -10.59 -6.00 -6.83
N ALA A 145 -11.01 -6.92 -5.95
CA ALA A 145 -12.42 -7.13 -5.63
C ALA A 145 -13.04 -5.89 -4.97
N SER A 146 -12.39 -5.27 -3.98
CA SER A 146 -12.93 -4.08 -3.29
C SER A 146 -13.13 -2.90 -4.24
N PHE A 147 -12.19 -2.63 -5.14
CA PHE A 147 -12.34 -1.53 -6.11
C PHE A 147 -13.47 -1.81 -7.11
N MET A 148 -13.69 -3.06 -7.52
CA MET A 148 -14.84 -3.42 -8.36
C MET A 148 -16.16 -3.21 -7.63
N ILE A 149 -16.25 -3.61 -6.35
CA ILE A 149 -17.44 -3.37 -5.52
C ILE A 149 -17.72 -1.87 -5.39
N VAL A 150 -16.70 -1.06 -5.08
CA VAL A 150 -16.84 0.41 -5.02
C VAL A 150 -17.30 0.96 -6.37
N GLY A 151 -16.80 0.42 -7.48
CA GLY A 151 -17.23 0.82 -8.83
C GLY A 151 -18.70 0.52 -9.11
N ILE A 152 -19.19 -0.64 -8.67
CA ILE A 152 -20.61 -1.00 -8.79
C ILE A 152 -21.48 -0.06 -7.94
N ILE A 153 -21.09 0.21 -6.69
CA ILE A 153 -21.81 1.12 -5.79
C ILE A 153 -21.90 2.52 -6.40
N ASP A 154 -20.77 3.05 -6.89
CA ASP A 154 -20.69 4.37 -7.54
C ASP A 154 -21.61 4.43 -8.77
N HIS A 155 -21.60 3.38 -9.59
CA HIS A 155 -22.44 3.31 -10.79
C HIS A 155 -23.95 3.21 -10.48
N GLN A 156 -24.34 2.47 -9.43
CA GLN A 156 -25.74 2.24 -9.09
C GLN A 156 -26.36 3.37 -8.28
N THR A 157 -25.58 4.02 -7.41
CA THR A 157 -26.10 5.05 -6.48
C THR A 157 -25.76 6.48 -6.90
N GLY A 158 -24.81 6.66 -7.83
CA GLY A 158 -24.30 7.97 -8.23
C GLY A 158 -23.50 8.68 -7.15
N THR A 159 -23.20 8.02 -6.02
CA THR A 159 -22.41 8.58 -4.93
C THR A 159 -21.43 7.57 -4.35
N ARG A 160 -20.33 8.08 -3.82
CA ARG A 160 -19.25 7.30 -3.17
C ARG A 160 -18.97 7.76 -1.74
N GLU A 161 -19.82 8.64 -1.21
CA GLU A 161 -19.73 9.17 0.15
C GLU A 161 -20.39 8.21 1.13
N ILE A 162 -19.65 7.83 2.17
CA ILE A 162 -20.07 6.82 3.14
C ILE A 162 -21.36 7.27 3.86
N ASN A 163 -21.46 8.55 4.22
CA ASN A 163 -22.62 9.10 4.93
C ASN A 163 -23.90 9.04 4.08
N LYS A 164 -23.81 9.34 2.79
CA LYS A 164 -24.96 9.29 1.85
C LYS A 164 -25.39 7.85 1.58
N LEU A 165 -24.43 6.93 1.43
CA LEU A 165 -24.71 5.51 1.23
C LEU A 165 -25.36 4.87 2.46
N CYS A 166 -24.92 5.21 3.66
CA CYS A 166 -25.53 4.73 4.90
C CYS A 166 -26.99 5.18 5.01
N CYS A 167 -27.27 6.44 4.66
CA CYS A 167 -28.63 6.98 4.61
C CYS A 167 -29.51 6.28 3.56
N LEU A 168 -28.97 5.96 2.38
CA LEU A 168 -29.72 5.28 1.32
C LEU A 168 -30.14 3.85 1.71
N ASN A 169 -29.26 3.12 2.41
CA ASN A 169 -29.57 1.80 2.95
C ASN A 169 -30.65 1.87 4.05
N MET A 170 -30.67 2.94 4.84
CA MET A 170 -31.70 3.16 5.86
C MET A 170 -33.08 3.45 5.25
N LEU A 171 -33.13 4.18 4.12
CA LEU A 171 -34.38 4.44 3.39
C LEU A 171 -34.88 3.21 2.61
N CYS A 172 -33.97 2.35 2.12
CA CYS A 172 -34.31 1.15 1.34
C CYS A 172 -34.68 -0.05 2.23
N ASN A 173 -34.35 -0.02 3.53
CA ASN A 173 -34.70 -1.05 4.50
C ASN A 173 -35.54 -0.46 5.65
N PRO A 174 -36.88 -0.35 5.49
CA PRO A 174 -37.76 0.23 6.50
C PRO A 174 -37.86 -0.59 7.80
N HIS A 175 -37.17 -1.73 7.92
CA HIS A 175 -37.16 -2.59 9.10
C HIS A 175 -35.90 -2.47 9.99
N ARG A 176 -34.96 -1.57 9.66
CA ARG A 176 -33.87 -1.23 10.60
C ARG A 176 -34.23 0.03 11.37
N ASP A 177 -35.02 -0.14 12.41
CA ASP A 177 -35.07 0.82 13.50
C ASP A 177 -33.69 0.86 14.16
N CYS A 178 -33.02 2.01 14.03
CA CYS A 178 -31.84 2.33 14.82
C CYS A 178 -32.28 2.52 16.27
N HIS A 179 -32.34 1.43 17.03
CA HIS A 179 -32.10 1.52 18.46
C HIS A 179 -30.61 1.83 18.68
N GLU A 180 -30.40 3.07 19.11
CA GLU A 180 -29.39 3.53 20.08
C GLU A 180 -27.94 3.78 19.60
N GLY A 181 -27.49 5.03 19.81
CA GLY A 181 -26.09 5.39 20.03
C GLY A 181 -25.57 6.58 19.23
#